data_AF-A0A935SVP7-F1
#
_entry.id   AF-A0A935SVP7-F1
#
_cell.length_a   1.000
_cell.length_b   1.000
_cell.length_c   1.000
_cell.angle_alpha   90.00
_cell.angle_beta   90.00
_cell.angle_gamma   90.00
#
_symmetry.space_group_name_H-M   'P 1'
#
loop_
_entity.id
_entity.type
_entity.pdbx_description
1 polymer ?
#
loop_
_entity_poly.entity_id
_entity_poly.type
_entity_poly.pdbx_seq_one_letter_code
_entity_poly.pdbx_strand_id
1 'polypeptide(L)'
;MEIKRNFEELTITKRRFVIRQTPTGEQTTCAECGEAMLAIAQAAVLLGIKQSRIFQVVETGAAHSTEAESGALMICLPSLAIALEPAE
;
A
#
# COMPACT_ATOMS: atom_id res chain seq x y z
N MET A 1 22.87 57.13 7.30
CA MET A 1 23.38 55.75 7.12
C MET A 1 22.20 54.80 7.31
N GLU A 2 21.61 54.31 6.22
CA GLU A 2 20.44 53.43 6.27
C GLU A 2 20.90 51.98 6.44
N ILE A 3 20.57 51.37 7.58
CA ILE A 3 20.90 49.97 7.85
C ILE A 3 19.81 49.11 7.22
N LYS A 4 20.05 48.60 6.01
CA LYS A 4 19.19 47.58 5.39
C LYS A 4 19.33 46.27 6.15
N ARG A 5 18.27 45.83 6.82
CA ARG A 5 18.20 44.55 7.52
C ARG A 5 17.43 43.56 6.65
N ASN A 6 18.10 42.49 6.23
CA ASN A 6 17.45 41.38 5.55
C ASN A 6 16.89 40.43 6.62
N PHE A 7 15.60 40.14 6.55
CA PHE A 7 14.94 39.17 7.42
C PHE A 7 14.82 37.85 6.66
N GLU A 8 15.29 36.76 7.28
CA GLU A 8 15.10 35.39 6.77
C GLU A 8 14.10 34.68 7.69
N GLU A 9 13.02 34.15 7.10
CA GLU A 9 11.99 33.38 7.80
C GLU A 9 12.20 31.88 7.54
N LEU A 10 12.51 31.13 8.60
CA LEU A 10 12.72 29.68 8.53
C LEU A 10 11.47 28.95 9.04
N THR A 11 10.64 28.45 8.12
CA THR A 11 9.40 27.73 8.48
C THR A 11 9.67 26.23 8.63
N ILE A 12 9.69 25.75 9.87
CA ILE A 12 9.86 24.32 10.19
C ILE A 12 8.49 23.65 10.33
N THR A 13 8.06 22.92 9.30
CA THR A 13 6.82 22.12 9.37
C THR A 13 7.08 20.74 9.99
N LYS A 14 6.43 20.45 11.12
CA LYS A 14 6.43 19.10 11.73
C LYS A 14 5.40 18.23 11.03
N ARG A 15 5.84 17.22 10.27
CA ARG A 15 4.95 16.19 9.71
C ARG A 15 4.65 15.16 10.80
N ARG A 16 3.39 14.78 10.96
CA ARG A 16 2.94 13.73 11.89
C ARG A 16 2.20 12.66 11.11
N PHE A 17 2.58 11.41 11.30
CA PHE A 17 1.82 10.27 10.82
C PHE A 17 0.72 9.95 11.83
N VAL A 18 -0.53 9.87 11.36
CA VAL A 18 -1.69 9.45 12.16
C VAL A 18 -2.11 8.08 11.67
N ILE A 19 -1.83 7.05 12.47
CA ILE A 19 -2.31 5.68 12.21
C ILE A 19 -3.64 5.54 12.94
N ARG A 20 -4.74 5.53 12.20
CA ARG A 20 -6.09 5.30 12.74
C ARG A 20 -6.42 3.83 12.56
N GLN A 21 -6.50 3.08 13.66
CA GLN A 21 -7.06 1.72 13.63
C GLN A 21 -8.58 1.83 13.57
N THR A 22 -9.14 1.69 12.38
CA THR A 22 -10.58 1.41 12.21
C THR A 22 -10.85 0.02 12.79
N PRO A 23 -12.00 -0.21 13.47
CA PRO A 23 -12.34 -1.55 13.96
C PRO A 23 -12.26 -2.53 12.79
N THR A 24 -11.52 -3.60 13.00
CA THR A 24 -11.26 -4.68 12.06
C THR A 24 -12.55 -5.11 11.38
N GLY A 25 -12.72 -4.71 10.11
CA GLY A 25 -13.50 -5.50 9.17
C GLY A 25 -12.87 -6.89 9.11
N GLU A 26 -13.69 -7.92 8.94
CA GLU A 26 -13.25 -9.31 8.85
C GLU A 26 -11.97 -9.41 8.03
N GLN A 27 -10.92 -9.95 8.64
CA GLN A 27 -9.67 -10.19 7.93
C GLN A 27 -9.96 -11.25 6.88
N THR A 28 -9.98 -10.84 5.62
CA THR A 28 -10.09 -11.77 4.50
C THR A 28 -8.82 -12.62 4.46
N THR A 29 -8.97 -13.93 4.55
CA THR A 29 -7.87 -14.89 4.44
C THR A 29 -7.80 -15.46 3.02
N CYS A 30 -6.60 -15.68 2.53
CA CYS A 30 -6.39 -16.34 1.24
C CYS A 30 -6.81 -17.81 1.34
N ALA A 31 -7.70 -18.25 0.46
CA ALA A 31 -8.17 -19.63 0.43
C ALA A 31 -7.04 -20.64 0.14
N GLU A 32 -6.00 -20.21 -0.57
CA GLU A 32 -4.90 -21.06 -1.02
C GLU A 32 -3.72 -21.06 -0.05
N CYS A 33 -3.40 -19.90 0.53
CA CYS A 33 -2.24 -19.76 1.42
C CYS A 33 -2.59 -19.80 2.91
N GLY A 34 -3.84 -19.54 3.28
CA GLY A 34 -4.27 -19.37 4.68
C GLY A 34 -3.85 -18.03 5.31
N GLU A 35 -3.06 -17.22 4.61
CA GLU A 35 -2.53 -15.94 5.09
C GLU A 35 -3.53 -14.79 4.92
N ALA A 36 -3.38 -13.75 5.73
CA ALA A 36 -4.21 -12.56 5.63
C ALA A 36 -4.00 -11.83 4.29
N MET A 37 -5.10 -11.40 3.67
CA MET A 37 -5.10 -10.61 2.45
C MET A 37 -5.22 -9.13 2.77
N LEU A 38 -4.63 -8.29 1.91
CA LEU A 38 -4.67 -6.83 2.03
C LEU A 38 -5.38 -6.23 0.83
N ALA A 39 -5.99 -5.05 1.02
CA ALA A 39 -6.46 -4.28 -0.13
C ALA A 39 -5.26 -3.90 -1.02
N ILE A 40 -5.43 -3.88 -2.34
CA ILE A 40 -4.35 -3.52 -3.28
C ILE A 40 -3.70 -2.18 -2.93
N ALA A 41 -4.49 -1.19 -2.50
CA ALA A 41 -3.98 0.11 -2.08
C ALA A 41 -3.01 0.01 -0.89
N GLN A 42 -3.30 -0.87 0.08
CA GLN A 42 -2.42 -1.12 1.22
C GLN A 42 -1.17 -1.88 0.81
N ALA A 43 -1.31 -2.92 -0.02
CA ALA A 43 -0.18 -3.70 -0.53
C ALA A 43 0.79 -2.83 -1.34
N ALA A 44 0.28 -1.92 -2.18
CA ALA A 44 1.10 -0.97 -2.93
C ALA A 44 1.93 -0.06 -2.04
N VAL A 45 1.34 0.48 -0.96
CA VAL A 45 2.06 1.30 0.02
C VAL A 45 3.10 0.47 0.77
N LEU A 46 2.73 -0.74 1.20
CA LEU A 46 3.59 -1.62 1.99
C LEU A 46 4.82 -2.10 1.19
N LEU A 47 4.63 -2.41 -0.09
CA LEU A 47 5.69 -2.90 -0.97
C LEU A 47 6.42 -1.78 -1.73
N GLY A 48 5.96 -0.53 -1.62
CA GLY A 48 6.55 0.60 -2.33
C GLY A 48 6.40 0.53 -3.85
N ILE A 49 5.40 -0.18 -4.36
CA ILE A 49 5.14 -0.35 -5.80
C ILE A 49 3.84 0.33 -6.23
N LYS A 50 3.72 0.63 -7.53
CA LYS A 50 2.49 1.22 -8.07
C LYS A 50 1.34 0.21 -8.02
N GLN A 51 0.15 0.67 -7.62
CA GLN A 51 -1.07 -0.15 -7.66
C GLN A 51 -1.31 -0.75 -9.05
N SER A 52 -1.03 -0.01 -10.12
CA SER A 52 -1.14 -0.48 -11.51
C SER A 52 -0.36 -1.76 -11.78
N ARG A 53 0.81 -1.93 -11.12
CA ARG A 53 1.61 -3.15 -11.28
C ARG A 53 0.96 -4.35 -10.59
N ILE A 54 0.35 -4.12 -9.41
CA ILE A 54 -0.40 -5.16 -8.70
C ILE A 54 -1.65 -5.55 -9.50
N PHE A 55 -2.37 -4.58 -10.06
CA PHE A 55 -3.51 -4.86 -10.94
C PHE A 55 -3.12 -5.72 -12.15
N GLN A 56 -2.00 -5.42 -12.82
CA GLN A 56 -1.50 -6.27 -13.92
C GLN A 56 -1.24 -7.72 -13.49
N VAL A 57 -0.59 -7.91 -12.32
CA VAL A 57 -0.33 -9.24 -11.77
C VAL A 57 -1.64 -10.00 -11.52
N VAL A 58 -2.64 -9.32 -10.96
CA VAL A 58 -3.97 -9.89 -10.73
C VAL A 58 -4.69 -10.24 -12.04
N GLU A 59 -4.68 -9.35 -13.03
CA GLU A 59 -5.29 -9.58 -14.34
C GLU A 59 -4.66 -10.77 -15.07
N THR A 60 -3.36 -11.02 -14.87
CA THR A 60 -2.68 -12.23 -15.40
C THR A 60 -2.95 -13.50 -14.59
N GLY A 61 -3.64 -13.40 -13.46
CA GLY A 61 -3.87 -14.54 -12.55
C GLY A 61 -2.60 -15.04 -11.86
N ALA A 62 -1.54 -14.24 -11.83
CA ALA A 62 -0.24 -14.64 -11.30
C ALA A 62 -0.14 -14.55 -9.76
N ALA A 63 -1.14 -13.96 -9.09
CA ALA A 63 -1.24 -13.91 -7.64
C ALA A 63 -2.68 -14.15 -7.18
N HIS A 64 -2.84 -14.74 -5.98
CA HIS A 64 -4.15 -15.04 -5.43
C HIS A 64 -4.84 -13.75 -4.99
N SER A 65 -6.03 -13.51 -5.56
CA SER A 65 -6.84 -12.33 -5.29
C SER A 65 -8.29 -12.71 -5.09
N THR A 66 -9.03 -11.88 -4.36
CA THR A 66 -10.46 -12.05 -4.15
C THR A 66 -11.12 -10.70 -3.94
N GLU A 67 -12.39 -10.58 -4.28
CA GLU A 67 -13.16 -9.37 -4.02
C GLU A 67 -13.86 -9.50 -2.67
N ALA A 68 -13.62 -8.55 -1.77
CA ALA A 68 -14.33 -8.48 -0.49
C ALA A 68 -15.80 -8.11 -0.74
N GLU A 69 -16.69 -8.40 0.21
CA GLU A 69 -18.11 -8.03 0.13
C GLU A 69 -18.33 -6.51 -0.08
N SER A 70 -17.36 -5.69 0.33
CA SER A 70 -17.35 -4.24 0.11
C SER A 70 -17.01 -3.80 -1.31
N GLY A 71 -16.69 -4.72 -2.22
CA GLY A 71 -16.18 -4.45 -3.58
C GLY A 71 -14.68 -4.12 -3.62
N ALA A 72 -13.97 -4.25 -2.50
CA ALA A 72 -12.53 -4.02 -2.47
C ALA A 72 -11.76 -5.26 -2.97
N LEU A 73 -10.85 -5.07 -3.92
CA LEU A 73 -9.98 -6.14 -4.40
C LEU A 73 -8.85 -6.39 -3.39
N MET A 74 -8.81 -7.60 -2.87
CA MET A 74 -7.88 -8.09 -1.88
C MET A 74 -6.80 -8.95 -2.56
N ILE A 75 -5.57 -8.86 -2.08
CA ILE A 75 -4.39 -9.55 -2.63
C ILE A 75 -3.63 -10.28 -1.53
N CYS A 76 -3.20 -11.51 -1.81
CA CYS A 76 -2.36 -12.30 -0.93
C CYS A 76 -0.89 -11.87 -1.08
N LEU A 77 -0.25 -11.46 0.03
CA LEU A 77 1.15 -10.99 0.01
C LEU A 77 2.16 -12.08 -0.40
N PRO A 78 2.11 -13.32 0.14
CA PRO A 78 2.99 -14.39 -0.30
C PRO A 78 2.97 -14.64 -1.81
N SER A 79 1.78 -14.80 -2.41
CA SER A 79 1.68 -15.04 -3.86
C SER A 79 2.12 -13.83 -4.67
N LEU A 80 1.84 -12.61 -4.17
CA LEU A 80 2.27 -11.38 -4.84
C LEU A 80 3.80 -11.24 -4.83
N ALA A 81 4.47 -11.61 -3.74
CA ALA A 81 5.92 -11.59 -3.66
C ALA A 81 6.53 -12.50 -4.75
N ILE A 82 6.04 -13.74 -4.84
CA ILE A 82 6.49 -14.71 -5.87
C ILE A 82 6.26 -14.14 -7.29
N ALA A 83 5.10 -13.54 -7.55
CA ALA A 83 4.78 -12.97 -8.86
C ALA A 83 5.60 -11.71 -9.23
N LEU A 84 6.22 -11.07 -8.24
CA LEU A 84 7.05 -9.88 -8.41
C LEU A 84 8.55 -10.22 -8.46
N GLU A 85 8.94 -11.44 -8.12
CA GLU A 85 10.32 -11.88 -8.30
C GLU A 85 10.69 -11.81 -9.80
N PRO A 86 11.84 -11.21 -10.14
CA PRO A 86 12.32 -11.27 -11.51
C PRO A 86 12.63 -12.73 -11.84
N ALA A 87 12.08 -13.21 -12.96
CA ALA A 87 12.51 -14.49 -13.53
C ALA A 87 14.02 -14.38 -13.83
N GLU A 88 14.84 -15.15 -13.13
CA GLU A 88 16.27 -15.33 -13.42
C GLU A 88 16.51 -15.96 -14.79
#